data_AF-A0A5N3V277-F1
#
_entry.id   AF-A0A5N3V277-F1
#
_cell.length_a   1.000
_cell.length_b   1.000
_cell.length_c   1.000
_cell.angle_alpha   90.00
_cell.angle_beta   90.00
_cell.angle_gamma   90.00
#
_symmetry.space_group_name_H-M   'P 1'
#
loop_
_entity.id
_entity.type
_entity.pdbx_description
1 polymer ?
#
loop_
_entity_poly.entity_id
_entity_poly.type
_entity_poly.pdbx_seq_one_letter_code
_entity_poly.pdbx_strand_id
1 'polypeptide(L)'
;VFRRLVEVGRVAYVSFGPHAWKLVVIVDVIDQNRALVDGPCTQVRRQAMPFKCMQLTDFILKFPHSINAKWAATRWAKKIEAREKKAKMTAFDCYKVMKVRKMRNRLIKIEVKKLQKAALLKASPKKALAAKGTAAAAAATTKVPAKKITTGGKKAPAQKATPPPKTQKGQKAPSQKAPAPKASGKKA
;
A
#
# COMPACT_ATOMS: atom_id res chain seq x y z
N VAL A 1 -30.97 -33.84 -14.66
CA VAL A 1 -29.57 -33.34 -14.56
C VAL A 1 -29.48 -31.99 -15.27
N PHE A 2 -28.93 -30.95 -14.62
CA PHE A 2 -28.81 -29.61 -15.21
C PHE A 2 -27.62 -29.55 -16.19
N ARG A 3 -27.85 -29.05 -17.42
CA ARG A 3 -26.82 -28.91 -18.46
C ARG A 3 -26.28 -27.49 -18.61
N ARG A 4 -27.08 -26.48 -18.25
CA ARG A 4 -26.73 -25.06 -18.32
C ARG A 4 -26.76 -24.49 -16.92
N LEU A 5 -25.63 -23.92 -16.48
CA LEU A 5 -25.47 -23.33 -15.15
C LEU A 5 -25.17 -21.84 -15.27
N VAL A 6 -25.57 -21.06 -14.27
CA VAL A 6 -25.17 -19.65 -14.19
C VAL A 6 -23.70 -19.61 -13.82
N GLU A 7 -22.88 -19.04 -14.69
CA GLU A 7 -21.44 -18.88 -14.47
C GLU A 7 -20.93 -17.61 -15.16
N VAL A 8 -19.77 -17.14 -14.70
CA VAL A 8 -19.12 -15.97 -15.30
C VAL A 8 -18.68 -16.32 -16.72
N GLY A 9 -19.11 -15.48 -17.65
CA GLY A 9 -18.81 -15.58 -19.06
C GLY A 9 -19.84 -16.34 -19.88
N ARG A 10 -20.87 -16.92 -19.27
CA ARG A 10 -21.95 -17.53 -20.03
C ARG A 10 -22.78 -16.49 -20.78
N VAL A 11 -23.09 -16.80 -22.03
CA VAL A 11 -24.02 -16.00 -22.85
C VAL A 11 -25.44 -16.37 -22.46
N ALA A 12 -26.24 -15.36 -22.18
CA ALA A 12 -27.67 -15.48 -21.92
C ALA A 12 -28.44 -14.66 -22.96
N TYR A 13 -29.64 -15.13 -23.25
CA TYR A 13 -30.59 -14.48 -24.13
C TYR A 13 -31.65 -13.76 -23.30
N VAL A 14 -31.89 -12.48 -23.54
CA VAL A 14 -32.88 -11.72 -22.76
C VAL A 14 -34.27 -11.94 -23.36
N SER A 15 -35.14 -12.62 -22.62
CA SER A 15 -36.49 -12.95 -23.10
C SER A 15 -37.45 -11.76 -23.03
N PHE A 16 -37.37 -10.96 -21.97
CA PHE A 16 -38.28 -9.82 -21.77
C PHE A 16 -37.61 -8.67 -21.00
N GLY A 17 -38.18 -7.47 -21.09
CA GLY A 17 -37.66 -6.25 -20.47
C GLY A 17 -37.08 -5.25 -21.49
N PRO A 18 -36.38 -4.19 -21.03
CA PRO A 18 -35.90 -3.10 -21.89
C PRO A 18 -34.90 -3.55 -22.97
N HIS A 19 -34.24 -4.68 -22.76
CA HIS A 19 -33.25 -5.27 -23.68
C HIS A 19 -33.72 -6.62 -24.24
N ALA A 20 -35.03 -6.81 -24.38
CA ALA A 20 -35.59 -8.04 -24.92
C ALA A 20 -35.01 -8.38 -26.30
N TRP A 21 -34.91 -9.67 -26.58
CA TRP A 21 -34.38 -10.26 -27.81
C TRP A 21 -32.89 -10.02 -28.07
N LYS A 22 -32.14 -9.52 -27.09
CA LYS A 22 -30.70 -9.28 -27.19
C LYS A 22 -29.90 -10.37 -26.49
N LEU A 23 -28.72 -10.66 -27.03
CA LEU A 23 -27.73 -11.51 -26.39
C LEU A 23 -26.89 -10.69 -25.42
N VAL A 24 -26.58 -11.30 -24.29
CA VAL A 24 -25.82 -10.67 -23.22
C VAL A 24 -24.90 -11.68 -22.57
N VAL A 25 -23.88 -11.19 -21.86
CA VAL A 25 -22.90 -12.03 -21.20
C VAL A 25 -22.90 -11.76 -19.70
N ILE A 26 -22.95 -12.81 -18.90
CA ILE A 26 -22.88 -12.72 -17.43
C ILE A 26 -21.43 -12.39 -17.04
N VAL A 27 -21.20 -11.21 -16.48
CA VAL A 27 -19.86 -10.77 -16.05
C VAL A 27 -19.61 -11.13 -14.59
N ASP A 28 -20.65 -11.03 -13.78
CA ASP A 28 -20.60 -11.28 -12.35
C ASP A 28 -21.97 -11.69 -11.81
N VAL A 29 -22.00 -12.41 -10.71
CA VAL A 29 -23.22 -12.71 -9.95
C VAL A 29 -23.24 -11.78 -8.74
N ILE A 30 -24.23 -10.87 -8.73
CA ILE A 30 -24.34 -9.87 -7.65
C ILE A 30 -25.04 -10.53 -6.46
N ASP A 31 -26.25 -11.02 -6.73
CA ASP A 31 -27.16 -11.61 -5.73
C ASP A 31 -27.75 -12.92 -6.30
N GLN A 32 -28.48 -13.66 -5.47
CA GLN A 32 -29.15 -14.90 -5.89
C GLN A 32 -30.11 -14.73 -7.09
N ASN A 33 -30.69 -13.53 -7.24
CA ASN A 33 -31.69 -13.25 -8.28
C ASN A 33 -31.17 -12.35 -9.42
N ARG A 34 -29.92 -11.84 -9.33
CA ARG A 34 -29.40 -10.80 -10.24
C ARG A 34 -27.94 -11.05 -10.61
N ALA A 35 -27.63 -10.83 -11.88
CA ALA A 35 -26.26 -10.79 -12.40
C ALA A 35 -25.88 -9.41 -12.91
N LEU A 36 -24.59 -9.11 -12.88
CA LEU A 36 -23.99 -8.05 -13.68
C LEU A 36 -23.82 -8.58 -15.09
N VAL A 37 -24.39 -7.87 -16.05
CA VAL A 37 -24.50 -8.31 -17.43
C VAL A 37 -23.95 -7.24 -18.36
N ASP A 38 -23.30 -7.66 -19.44
CA ASP A 38 -22.71 -6.77 -20.44
C ASP A 38 -22.92 -7.35 -21.85
N GLY A 39 -23.20 -6.48 -22.83
CA GLY A 39 -23.48 -6.85 -24.21
C GLY A 39 -22.92 -5.79 -25.17
N PRO A 40 -21.58 -5.71 -25.32
CA PRO A 40 -20.94 -4.64 -26.08
C PRO A 40 -21.32 -4.64 -27.56
N CYS A 41 -21.55 -5.81 -28.16
CA CYS A 41 -21.94 -5.94 -29.57
C CYS A 41 -23.46 -5.80 -29.80
N THR A 42 -24.27 -5.95 -28.74
CA THR A 42 -25.75 -5.93 -28.80
C THR A 42 -26.33 -4.62 -28.25
N GLN A 43 -25.48 -3.62 -28.01
CA GLN A 43 -25.82 -2.33 -27.42
C GLN A 43 -26.47 -2.43 -26.02
N VAL A 44 -26.24 -3.51 -25.28
CA VAL A 44 -26.63 -3.62 -23.88
C VAL A 44 -25.45 -3.17 -23.03
N ARG A 45 -25.56 -1.95 -22.47
CA ARG A 45 -24.53 -1.44 -21.57
C ARG A 45 -24.46 -2.27 -20.29
N ARG A 46 -23.29 -2.28 -19.66
CA ARG A 46 -23.08 -2.95 -18.38
C ARG A 46 -24.10 -2.48 -17.34
N GLN A 47 -24.95 -3.40 -16.91
CA GLN A 47 -26.01 -3.14 -15.93
C GLN A 47 -26.34 -4.40 -15.13
N ALA A 48 -27.03 -4.24 -14.00
CA ALA A 48 -27.55 -5.36 -13.24
C ALA A 48 -28.87 -5.85 -13.85
N MET A 49 -29.03 -7.16 -14.03
CA MET A 49 -30.20 -7.76 -14.66
C MET A 49 -30.65 -9.02 -13.91
N PRO A 50 -31.96 -9.22 -13.68
CA PRO A 50 -32.45 -10.37 -12.94
C PRO A 50 -32.41 -11.67 -13.77
N PHE A 51 -32.16 -12.82 -13.13
CA PHE A 51 -32.09 -14.11 -13.83
C PHE A 51 -33.40 -14.53 -14.49
N LYS A 52 -34.54 -14.06 -13.96
CA LYS A 52 -35.87 -14.40 -14.48
C LYS A 52 -36.10 -13.91 -15.92
N CYS A 53 -35.45 -12.82 -16.32
CA CYS A 53 -35.65 -12.25 -17.65
C CYS A 53 -34.65 -12.75 -18.70
N MET A 54 -33.77 -13.68 -18.35
CA MET A 54 -32.77 -14.22 -19.26
C MET A 54 -32.80 -15.75 -19.31
N GLN A 55 -32.54 -16.30 -20.48
CA GLN A 55 -32.45 -17.73 -20.76
C GLN A 55 -31.00 -18.09 -21.06
N LEU A 56 -30.46 -19.08 -20.36
CA LEU A 56 -29.07 -19.50 -20.56
C LEU A 56 -28.90 -20.21 -21.90
N THR A 57 -27.84 -19.84 -22.62
CA THR A 57 -27.42 -20.52 -23.85
C THR A 57 -26.23 -21.45 -23.56
N ASP A 58 -25.81 -22.23 -24.56
CA ASP A 58 -24.69 -23.18 -24.44
C ASP A 58 -23.31 -22.50 -24.57
N PHE A 59 -23.26 -21.23 -25.00
CA PHE A 59 -22.01 -20.52 -25.24
C PHE A 59 -21.40 -19.94 -23.95
N ILE A 60 -20.09 -20.14 -23.80
CA ILE A 60 -19.31 -19.68 -22.64
C ILE A 60 -18.08 -18.92 -23.16
N LEU A 61 -17.97 -17.65 -22.80
CA LEU A 61 -16.81 -16.80 -23.04
C LEU A 61 -15.89 -16.87 -21.82
N LYS A 62 -14.61 -17.15 -22.02
CA LYS A 62 -13.64 -17.18 -20.92
C LYS A 62 -13.02 -15.80 -20.73
N PHE A 63 -13.42 -15.09 -19.68
CA PHE A 63 -12.75 -13.87 -19.24
C PHE A 63 -12.71 -13.78 -17.70
N PRO A 64 -11.72 -13.08 -17.13
CA PRO A 64 -11.54 -13.05 -15.69
C PRO A 64 -12.66 -12.29 -15.00
N HIS A 65 -13.18 -12.91 -13.93
CA HIS A 65 -14.08 -12.26 -12.99
C HIS A 65 -13.34 -11.19 -12.15
N SER A 66 -14.04 -10.10 -11.80
CA SER A 66 -13.61 -8.98 -10.96
C SER A 66 -12.22 -8.41 -11.29
N ILE A 67 -12.09 -7.83 -12.48
CA ILE A 67 -10.85 -7.17 -12.93
C ILE A 67 -10.49 -5.99 -12.03
N ASN A 68 -11.46 -5.29 -11.45
CA ASN A 68 -11.22 -4.08 -10.65
C ASN A 68 -10.30 -4.32 -9.44
N ALA A 69 -10.51 -5.43 -8.72
CA ALA A 69 -9.67 -5.77 -7.57
C ALA A 69 -8.24 -6.14 -8.01
N LYS A 70 -8.11 -6.94 -9.08
CA LYS A 70 -6.82 -7.32 -9.67
C LYS A 70 -6.07 -6.10 -10.22
N TRP A 71 -6.81 -5.19 -10.86
CA TRP A 71 -6.30 -3.92 -11.36
C TRP A 71 -5.77 -3.06 -10.21
N ALA A 72 -6.55 -2.83 -9.16
CA ALA A 72 -6.13 -2.07 -7.99
C ALA A 72 -4.86 -2.65 -7.32
N ALA A 73 -4.71 -3.98 -7.30
CA ALA A 73 -3.51 -4.63 -6.79
C ALA A 73 -2.26 -4.42 -7.67
N THR A 74 -2.46 -4.14 -8.96
CA THR A 74 -1.39 -4.04 -9.97
C THR A 74 -0.50 -2.82 -9.69
N ARG A 75 0.80 -2.95 -9.96
CA ARG A 75 1.79 -1.86 -9.79
C ARG A 75 1.42 -0.61 -10.58
N TRP A 76 0.75 -0.76 -11.72
CA TRP A 76 0.26 0.34 -12.53
C TRP A 76 -0.80 1.15 -11.80
N ALA A 77 -1.89 0.54 -11.33
CA ALA A 77 -2.94 1.25 -10.59
C ALA A 77 -2.36 1.98 -9.37
N LYS A 78 -1.48 1.33 -8.60
CA LYS A 78 -0.77 1.95 -7.47
C LYS A 78 0.08 3.17 -7.89
N LYS A 79 0.67 3.16 -9.10
CA LYS A 79 1.44 4.28 -9.63
C LYS A 79 0.54 5.47 -10.01
N ILE A 80 -0.64 5.18 -10.57
CA ILE A 80 -1.65 6.21 -10.87
C ILE A 80 -2.12 6.85 -9.55
N GLU A 81 -2.50 6.03 -8.57
CA GLU A 81 -2.94 6.50 -7.26
C GLU A 81 -1.85 7.32 -6.54
N ALA A 82 -0.60 6.88 -6.58
CA ALA A 82 0.52 7.64 -6.01
C ALA A 82 0.74 8.99 -6.73
N ARG A 83 0.51 9.06 -8.05
CA ARG A 83 0.59 10.30 -8.82
C ARG A 83 -0.52 11.26 -8.41
N GLU A 84 -1.75 10.77 -8.27
CA GLU A 84 -2.87 11.59 -7.79
C GLU A 84 -2.65 12.10 -6.38
N LYS A 85 -2.19 11.25 -5.45
CA LYS A 85 -1.85 11.67 -4.08
C LYS A 85 -0.75 12.72 -4.07
N LYS A 86 0.25 12.59 -4.95
CA LYS A 86 1.31 13.59 -5.10
C LYS A 86 0.79 14.91 -5.67
N ALA A 87 -0.15 14.88 -6.62
CA ALA A 87 -0.78 16.07 -7.18
C ALA A 87 -1.69 16.79 -6.17
N LYS A 88 -2.40 16.04 -5.31
CA LYS A 88 -3.30 16.55 -4.26
C LYS A 88 -2.55 16.96 -2.98
N MET A 89 -1.23 16.84 -2.93
CA MET A 89 -0.43 17.06 -1.72
C MET A 89 -0.34 18.55 -1.36
N THR A 90 -0.64 18.87 -0.11
CA THR A 90 -0.63 20.26 0.39
C THR A 90 0.78 20.73 0.74
N ALA A 91 0.97 22.05 0.88
CA ALA A 91 2.27 22.63 1.24
C ALA A 91 2.84 22.08 2.55
N PHE A 92 1.98 21.83 3.55
CA PHE A 92 2.39 21.24 4.82
C PHE A 92 2.86 19.79 4.67
N ASP A 93 2.19 19.00 3.82
CA ASP A 93 2.59 17.63 3.52
C ASP A 93 3.92 17.59 2.76
N CYS A 94 4.13 18.51 1.81
CA CYS A 94 5.41 18.68 1.12
C CYS A 94 6.57 18.96 2.09
N TYR A 95 6.35 19.80 3.11
CA TYR A 95 7.35 20.06 4.14
C TYR A 95 7.70 18.81 4.96
N LYS A 96 6.68 18.05 5.41
CA LYS A 96 6.87 16.78 6.12
C LYS A 96 7.64 15.77 5.28
N VAL A 97 7.24 15.58 4.01
CA VAL A 97 7.92 14.69 3.06
C VAL A 97 9.38 15.10 2.87
N MET A 98 9.68 16.40 2.77
CA MET A 98 11.06 16.90 2.64
C MET A 98 11.92 16.51 3.85
N LYS A 99 11.45 16.72 5.08
CA LYS A 99 12.21 16.40 6.30
C LYS A 99 12.47 14.90 6.43
N VAL A 100 11.44 14.07 6.25
CA VAL A 100 11.57 12.60 6.30
C VAL A 100 12.49 12.09 5.19
N ARG A 101 12.36 12.61 3.96
CA ARG A 101 13.23 12.25 2.83
C ARG A 101 14.69 12.63 3.08
N LYS A 102 14.96 13.79 3.69
CA LYS A 102 16.32 14.22 4.04
C LYS A 102 16.97 13.26 5.04
N MET A 103 16.26 12.89 6.10
CA MET A 103 16.76 11.92 7.09
C MET A 103 16.99 10.54 6.47
N ARG A 104 16.00 10.01 5.73
CA ARG A 104 16.10 8.72 5.04
C ARG A 104 17.30 8.67 4.09
N ASN A 105 17.49 9.69 3.26
CA ASN A 105 18.59 9.74 2.31
C ASN A 105 19.97 9.82 2.99
N ARG A 106 20.06 10.45 4.17
CA ARG A 106 21.30 10.48 4.97
C ARG A 106 21.68 9.08 5.44
N LEU A 107 20.71 8.33 6.00
CA LEU A 107 20.94 6.97 6.47
C LEU A 107 21.32 6.02 5.32
N ILE A 108 20.60 6.10 4.19
CA ILE A 108 20.92 5.33 2.99
C ILE A 108 22.33 5.64 2.49
N LYS A 109 22.72 6.92 2.46
CA LYS A 109 24.06 7.33 2.01
C LYS A 109 25.18 6.74 2.89
N ILE A 110 24.98 6.74 4.21
CA ILE A 110 25.94 6.14 5.15
C ILE A 110 26.08 4.65 4.87
N GLU A 111 24.97 3.94 4.73
CA GLU A 111 24.97 2.48 4.54
C GLU A 111 25.55 2.09 3.17
N VAL A 112 25.15 2.79 2.10
CA VAL A 112 25.72 2.57 0.76
C VAL A 112 27.24 2.79 0.77
N LYS A 113 27.74 3.82 1.48
CA LYS A 113 29.18 4.06 1.58
C LYS A 113 29.92 2.95 2.33
N LYS A 114 29.32 2.38 3.38
CA LYS A 114 29.87 1.21 4.09
C LYS A 114 29.91 -0.01 3.17
N LEU A 115 28.82 -0.30 2.44
CA LEU A 115 28.75 -1.40 1.49
C LEU A 115 29.77 -1.27 0.36
N GLN A 116 29.94 -0.05 -0.19
CA GLN A 116 30.97 0.23 -1.20
C GLN A 116 32.39 0.01 -0.66
N LYS A 117 32.67 0.46 0.57
CA LYS A 117 33.97 0.23 1.22
C LYS A 117 34.23 -1.26 1.44
N ALA A 118 33.23 -2.02 1.90
CA ALA A 118 33.32 -3.46 2.08
C ALA A 118 33.51 -4.20 0.75
N ALA A 119 32.81 -3.78 -0.32
CA ALA A 119 32.98 -4.32 -1.65
C ALA A 119 34.38 -4.05 -2.21
N LEU A 120 34.91 -2.84 -2.02
CA LEU A 120 36.28 -2.48 -2.44
C LEU A 120 37.34 -3.31 -1.70
N LEU A 121 37.17 -3.53 -0.39
CA LEU A 121 38.07 -4.37 0.40
C LEU A 121 38.03 -5.85 -0.03
N LYS A 122 36.86 -6.35 -0.44
CA LYS A 122 36.75 -7.70 -1.04
C LYS A 122 37.37 -7.79 -2.44
N ALA A 123 37.27 -6.73 -3.25
CA ALA A 123 37.80 -6.68 -4.60
C ALA A 123 39.33 -6.47 -4.66
N SER A 124 39.95 -5.90 -3.61
CA SER A 124 41.38 -5.61 -3.56
C SER A 124 42.05 -6.20 -2.31
N PRO A 125 42.38 -7.51 -2.30
CA PRO A 125 43.10 -8.15 -1.18
C PRO A 125 44.53 -7.62 -0.97
N LYS A 126 45.10 -6.90 -1.94
CA LYS A 126 46.50 -6.41 -1.90
C LYS A 126 46.76 -5.22 -0.95
N LYS A 127 45.72 -4.58 -0.38
CA LYS A 127 45.87 -3.43 0.56
C LYS A 127 45.73 -3.81 2.04
N ALA A 128 45.60 -5.10 2.37
CA ALA A 128 45.52 -5.57 3.76
C ALA A 128 46.90 -5.85 4.40
N LEU A 129 47.97 -6.09 3.61
CA LEU A 129 49.29 -6.42 4.16
C LEU A 129 50.19 -5.21 4.47
N ALA A 130 49.89 -4.00 3.99
CA ALA A 130 50.79 -2.85 4.14
C ALA A 130 50.65 -2.08 5.47
N ALA A 131 49.60 -2.33 6.27
CA ALA A 131 49.32 -1.57 7.50
C ALA A 131 49.78 -2.27 8.80
N LYS A 132 50.40 -3.46 8.72
CA LYS A 132 50.85 -4.24 9.89
C LYS A 132 52.37 -4.25 10.10
N GLY A 133 53.13 -3.48 9.31
CA GLY A 133 54.59 -3.62 9.20
C GLY A 133 55.44 -2.42 9.61
N THR A 134 55.00 -1.53 10.52
CA THR A 134 55.84 -0.39 10.97
C THR A 134 55.71 0.00 12.46
N ALA A 135 55.31 -0.92 13.36
CA ALA A 135 55.15 -0.59 14.79
C ALA A 135 55.94 -1.49 15.77
N ALA A 136 56.99 -2.19 15.32
CA ALA A 136 57.79 -3.06 16.19
C ALA A 136 59.29 -3.00 15.87
N ALA A 137 59.94 -1.84 16.05
CA ALA A 137 61.39 -1.71 16.24
C ALA A 137 61.79 -0.25 16.56
N ALA A 138 61.81 0.12 17.84
CA ALA A 138 62.62 1.20 18.47
C ALA A 138 62.04 1.44 19.87
N ALA A 139 62.53 0.77 20.91
CA ALA A 139 63.68 1.18 21.73
C ALA A 139 63.18 1.58 23.13
N ALA A 140 63.37 0.66 24.07
CA ALA A 140 63.32 0.93 25.50
C ALA A 140 64.61 1.65 25.91
N THR A 141 64.51 2.78 26.63
CA THR A 141 65.39 3.17 27.75
C THR A 141 64.94 4.49 28.40
N THR A 142 65.01 4.52 29.74
CA THR A 142 65.11 5.67 30.67
C THR A 142 63.88 6.45 31.16
N LYS A 143 63.67 6.29 32.49
CA LYS A 143 63.40 7.27 33.57
C LYS A 143 61.97 7.82 33.84
N VAL A 144 61.49 7.44 35.03
CA VAL A 144 60.44 8.00 35.93
C VAL A 144 60.97 9.35 36.53
N PRO A 145 60.18 10.41 36.90
CA PRO A 145 59.16 10.33 37.98
C PRO A 145 57.94 11.29 38.03
N ALA A 146 56.93 10.81 38.79
CA ALA A 146 56.03 11.48 39.76
C ALA A 146 55.17 12.72 39.37
N LYS A 147 53.85 12.68 39.64
CA LYS A 147 53.18 13.28 40.83
C LYS A 147 51.63 13.25 40.76
N LYS A 148 51.05 12.56 41.76
CA LYS A 148 49.77 12.67 42.52
C LYS A 148 48.77 13.83 42.23
N ILE A 149 47.45 13.53 42.36
CA ILE A 149 46.34 14.24 43.08
C ILE A 149 44.98 13.66 42.56
N THR A 150 44.27 12.74 43.27
CA THR A 150 43.14 12.95 44.24
C THR A 150 42.12 14.00 43.77
N THR A 151 40.81 13.82 43.60
CA THR A 151 39.69 13.39 44.48
C THR A 151 38.42 13.63 43.62
N GLY A 152 37.40 12.76 43.56
CA GLY A 152 36.35 12.62 44.58
C GLY A 152 35.05 13.34 44.13
N GLY A 153 33.91 12.64 44.08
CA GLY A 153 32.61 13.28 43.85
C GLY A 153 31.44 12.36 43.48
N LYS A 154 30.92 11.61 44.47
CA LYS A 154 29.62 10.91 44.45
C LYS A 154 28.43 11.89 44.28
N LYS A 155 27.36 11.49 43.58
CA LYS A 155 26.00 11.25 44.16
C LYS A 155 24.98 10.76 43.09
N ALA A 156 24.32 9.65 43.38
CA ALA A 156 23.00 9.26 42.84
C ALA A 156 21.88 9.94 43.70
N PRO A 157 20.58 9.96 43.31
CA PRO A 157 19.71 8.77 43.31
C PRO A 157 18.66 8.74 42.14
N ALA A 158 18.38 7.58 41.55
CA ALA A 158 17.26 6.65 41.82
C ALA A 158 15.84 7.14 41.39
N GLN A 159 15.19 6.36 40.51
CA GLN A 159 13.78 5.88 40.56
C GLN A 159 13.49 5.18 39.21
N LYS A 160 13.38 3.85 39.06
CA LYS A 160 12.45 2.81 39.56
C LYS A 160 11.48 2.37 38.42
N ALA A 161 11.63 1.10 38.04
CA ALA A 161 10.65 0.12 37.53
C ALA A 161 9.78 0.39 36.28
N THR A 162 9.97 -0.48 35.29
CA THR A 162 9.09 -0.95 34.19
C THR A 162 7.92 -1.84 34.69
N PRO A 163 6.94 -2.35 33.88
CA PRO A 163 6.29 -1.98 32.60
C PRO A 163 4.70 -2.08 32.66
N PRO A 164 3.92 -2.62 31.67
CA PRO A 164 2.85 -2.00 30.81
C PRO A 164 1.42 -2.56 31.13
N PRO A 165 0.43 -2.81 30.22
CA PRO A 165 -0.11 -2.20 28.98
C PRO A 165 -1.66 -1.93 28.98
N LYS A 166 -2.16 -1.25 27.93
CA LYS A 166 -3.50 -1.28 27.28
C LYS A 166 -4.80 -1.32 28.14
N THR A 167 -5.67 -0.32 27.92
CA THR A 167 -7.15 -0.54 27.93
C THR A 167 -7.85 0.32 26.88
N GLN A 168 -8.82 -0.31 26.21
CA GLN A 168 -9.69 0.25 25.20
C GLN A 168 -10.68 1.26 25.82
N LYS A 169 -11.00 2.35 25.12
CA LYS A 169 -12.25 3.08 25.34
C LYS A 169 -12.82 3.53 24.00
N GLY A 170 -14.04 3.07 23.73
CA GLY A 170 -14.75 3.28 22.48
C GLY A 170 -15.01 4.75 22.19
N GLN A 171 -15.05 5.07 20.89
CA GLN A 171 -15.61 6.32 20.40
C GLN A 171 -16.75 6.04 19.42
N LYS A 172 -17.81 6.77 19.72
CA LYS A 172 -19.19 6.73 19.23
C LYS A 172 -19.27 7.26 17.79
N ALA A 173 -20.17 6.69 17.00
CA ALA A 173 -20.45 7.09 15.62
C ALA A 173 -20.93 8.55 15.51
N PRO A 174 -20.54 9.30 14.46
CA PRO A 174 -21.15 10.59 14.14
C PRO A 174 -22.40 10.40 13.26
N SER A 175 -23.51 10.92 13.77
CA SER A 175 -24.84 11.01 13.19
C SER A 175 -24.86 11.75 11.85
N GLN A 176 -25.57 11.16 10.87
CA GLN A 176 -25.88 11.76 9.58
C GLN A 176 -26.87 12.93 9.75
N LYS A 177 -26.52 14.09 9.18
CA LYS A 177 -27.39 15.27 9.07
C LYS A 177 -28.20 15.14 7.77
N ALA A 178 -29.53 15.05 7.89
CA ALA A 178 -30.45 15.04 6.76
C ALA A 178 -30.46 16.40 6.02
N PRO A 179 -30.57 16.44 4.68
CA PRO A 179 -30.83 17.68 3.94
C PRO A 179 -32.32 18.03 3.96
N ALA A 180 -32.61 19.31 4.23
CA ALA A 180 -33.96 19.88 4.31
C ALA A 180 -34.68 19.93 2.93
N PRO A 181 -36.02 19.84 2.89
CA PRO A 181 -36.80 19.93 1.66
C PRO A 181 -36.87 21.38 1.17
N LYS A 182 -36.61 21.61 -0.14
CA LYS A 182 -36.82 22.91 -0.78
C LYS A 182 -38.33 23.15 -0.93
N ALA A 183 -38.82 24.15 -0.18
CA ALA A 183 -40.16 24.70 -0.35
C ALA A 183 -40.28 25.43 -1.69
N SER A 184 -41.30 25.05 -2.45
CA SER A 184 -41.90 25.79 -3.54
C SER A 184 -42.48 27.13 -3.04
N GLY A 185 -42.18 28.23 -3.73
CA GLY A 185 -42.69 29.57 -3.38
C GLY A 185 -42.52 30.61 -4.50
N LYS A 186 -43.47 30.58 -5.44
CA LYS A 186 -44.14 31.68 -6.18
C LYS A 186 -43.58 33.13 -6.11
N LYS A 187 -43.37 33.73 -7.30
CA LYS A 187 -43.86 35.05 -7.82
C LYS A 187 -42.79 35.83 -8.60
N ALA A 188 -43.02 36.04 -9.90
CA ALA A 188 -43.43 37.31 -10.52
C ALA A 188 -43.94 36.99 -11.93
#